data_AF-A0A2G6GQ71-F1
#
_entry.id   AF-A0A2G6GQ71-F1
#
_cell.length_a   1.000
_cell.length_b   1.000
_cell.length_c   1.000
_cell.angle_alpha   90.00
_cell.angle_beta   90.00
_cell.angle_gamma   90.00
#
_symmetry.space_group_name_H-M   'P 1'
#
loop_
_entity.id
_entity.type
_entity.pdbx_description
1 polymer ?
#
loop_
_entity_poly.entity_id
_entity_poly.type
_entity_poly.pdbx_seq_one_letter_code
_entity_poly.pdbx_strand_id
1 'polypeptide(L)'
;GLIKRLLDENDPVSQKLIEKAVFYIVPNMNVDGSIHGNLRVNSLGINYNREWNEPSLEKSPEVYHIRNIMDKVGVDMCLDIHGDEELPYNFISRNEGIPKYTKRLEDLEQAFIDSWLRVSPDFQYGIGYPKSEPGKANMTVCSKHLGQRFDCLSLTVEMPFKDNSTMPNPQYGWSPERSMHFGKSVLNSVLDVVDLLR
;
A
#
# COMPACT_ATOMS: atom_id res chain seq x y z
N GLY A 1 -2.31 -13.28 -1.33
CA GLY A 1 -3.03 -13.59 -0.08
C GLY A 1 -4.39 -12.91 -0.08
N LEU A 2 -4.39 -11.58 -0.14
CA LEU A 2 -5.57 -10.71 -0.18
C LEU A 2 -6.68 -11.20 -1.10
N ILE A 3 -6.42 -11.32 -2.41
CA ILE A 3 -7.43 -11.73 -3.41
C ILE A 3 -8.05 -13.08 -3.05
N LYS A 4 -7.26 -14.05 -2.58
CA LYS A 4 -7.77 -15.38 -2.21
C LYS A 4 -8.76 -15.33 -1.05
N ARG A 5 -8.54 -14.45 -0.07
CA ARG A 5 -9.49 -14.26 1.05
C ARG A 5 -10.69 -13.43 0.62
N LEU A 6 -10.47 -12.36 -0.16
CA LEU A 6 -11.54 -11.50 -0.66
C LEU A 6 -12.56 -12.25 -1.52
N LEU A 7 -12.11 -13.26 -2.27
CA LEU A 7 -12.96 -14.13 -3.09
C LEU A 7 -13.50 -15.36 -2.33
N ASP A 8 -13.21 -15.52 -1.04
CA ASP A 8 -13.78 -16.60 -0.23
C ASP A 8 -15.20 -16.23 0.18
N GLU A 9 -16.18 -16.85 -0.47
CA GLU A 9 -17.60 -16.63 -0.20
C GLU A 9 -18.01 -17.04 1.23
N ASN A 10 -17.18 -17.77 1.97
CA ASN A 10 -17.46 -18.14 3.37
C ASN A 10 -16.73 -17.25 4.38
N ASP A 11 -15.89 -16.30 3.94
CA ASP A 11 -15.22 -15.35 4.83
C ASP A 11 -16.15 -14.17 5.14
N PRO A 12 -16.63 -14.03 6.40
CA PRO A 12 -17.63 -13.02 6.74
C PRO A 12 -17.09 -11.58 6.64
N VAL A 13 -15.77 -11.40 6.79
CA VAL A 13 -15.11 -10.10 6.60
C VAL A 13 -15.19 -9.68 5.14
N SER A 14 -14.88 -10.60 4.23
CA SER A 14 -14.92 -10.37 2.79
C SER A 14 -16.34 -10.10 2.31
N GLN A 15 -17.33 -10.88 2.77
CA GLN A 15 -18.74 -10.60 2.50
C GLN A 15 -19.15 -9.19 2.92
N LYS A 16 -18.77 -8.76 4.12
CA LYS A 16 -19.10 -7.41 4.60
C LYS A 16 -18.38 -6.31 3.85
N LEU A 17 -17.15 -6.56 3.39
CA LEU A 17 -16.39 -5.58 2.61
C LEU A 17 -16.98 -5.37 1.22
N ILE A 18 -17.36 -6.43 0.51
CA ILE A 18 -17.92 -6.30 -0.85
C ILE A 18 -19.31 -5.64 -0.86
N GLU A 19 -20.04 -5.67 0.25
CA GLU A 19 -21.28 -4.89 0.43
C GLU A 19 -21.02 -3.38 0.51
N LYS A 20 -19.81 -2.98 0.94
CA LYS A 20 -19.48 -1.58 1.30
C LYS A 20 -18.50 -0.91 0.35
N ALA A 21 -17.66 -1.69 -0.34
CA ALA A 21 -16.56 -1.17 -1.15
C ALA A 21 -16.35 -1.99 -2.43
N VAL A 22 -15.84 -1.31 -3.46
CA VAL A 22 -15.35 -1.93 -4.69
C VAL A 22 -13.83 -1.94 -4.66
N PHE A 23 -13.22 -3.11 -4.84
CA PHE A 23 -11.77 -3.27 -4.82
C PHE A 23 -11.22 -3.19 -6.25
N TYR A 24 -10.38 -2.17 -6.50
CA TYR A 24 -9.55 -2.08 -7.70
C TYR A 24 -8.15 -2.58 -7.36
N ILE A 25 -7.76 -3.72 -7.94
CA ILE A 25 -6.51 -4.40 -7.59
C ILE A 25 -5.66 -4.56 -8.84
N VAL A 26 -4.41 -4.09 -8.79
CA VAL A 26 -3.39 -4.31 -9.82
C VAL A 26 -2.32 -5.23 -9.22
N PRO A 27 -2.35 -6.54 -9.51
CA PRO A 27 -1.44 -7.49 -8.86
C PRO A 27 0.03 -7.31 -9.25
N ASN A 28 0.30 -6.72 -10.41
CA ASN A 28 1.65 -6.39 -10.87
C ASN A 28 1.64 -5.07 -11.64
N MET A 29 2.24 -4.03 -11.06
CA MET A 29 2.37 -2.69 -11.65
C MET A 29 3.43 -2.62 -12.75
N ASN A 30 4.43 -3.50 -12.72
CA ASN A 30 5.61 -3.43 -13.58
C ASN A 30 5.93 -4.82 -14.15
N VAL A 31 5.06 -5.27 -15.07
CA VAL A 31 5.17 -6.58 -15.73
C VAL A 31 6.47 -6.68 -16.52
N ASP A 32 6.80 -5.63 -17.28
CA ASP A 32 8.04 -5.55 -18.05
C ASP A 32 9.27 -5.69 -17.15
N GLY A 33 9.39 -4.85 -16.11
CA GLY A 33 10.51 -4.93 -15.17
C GLY A 33 10.61 -6.28 -14.48
N SER A 34 9.47 -6.89 -14.16
CA SER A 34 9.42 -8.24 -13.57
C SER A 34 10.01 -9.30 -14.52
N ILE A 35 9.63 -9.27 -15.80
CA ILE A 35 10.13 -10.21 -16.82
C ILE A 35 11.65 -10.01 -17.05
N HIS A 36 12.11 -8.77 -17.03
CA HIS A 36 13.52 -8.43 -17.23
C HIS A 36 14.41 -8.71 -16.00
N GLY A 37 13.84 -9.01 -14.84
CA GLY A 37 14.59 -9.16 -13.59
C GLY A 37 15.10 -7.82 -13.03
N ASN A 38 14.43 -6.72 -13.36
CA ASN A 38 14.76 -5.41 -12.82
C ASN A 38 14.30 -5.29 -11.36
N LEU A 39 15.11 -4.63 -10.53
CA LEU A 39 14.74 -4.34 -9.14
C LEU A 39 13.71 -3.20 -9.02
N ARG A 40 13.94 -2.08 -9.72
CA ARG A 40 13.29 -0.79 -9.37
C ARG A 40 12.67 -0.03 -10.54
N VAL A 41 12.87 -0.50 -11.77
CA VAL A 41 12.56 0.26 -12.98
C VAL A 41 11.88 -0.59 -14.04
N ASN A 42 11.13 0.04 -14.94
CA ASN A 42 10.55 -0.61 -16.11
C ASN A 42 11.59 -0.91 -17.19
N SER A 43 11.13 -1.38 -18.35
CA SER A 43 11.97 -1.68 -19.52
C SER A 43 12.75 -0.47 -20.06
N LEU A 44 12.32 0.76 -19.77
CA LEU A 44 12.98 2.01 -20.16
C LEU A 44 13.87 2.61 -19.06
N GLY A 45 14.02 1.94 -17.92
CA GLY A 45 14.79 2.47 -16.79
C GLY A 45 14.04 3.51 -15.95
N ILE A 46 12.72 3.63 -16.09
CA ILE A 46 11.87 4.56 -15.36
C ILE A 46 11.39 3.94 -14.06
N ASN A 47 11.54 4.67 -12.95
CA ASN A 47 11.00 4.29 -11.65
C ASN A 47 9.55 4.77 -11.53
N TYR A 48 8.58 3.85 -11.65
CA TYR A 48 7.15 4.17 -11.57
C TYR A 48 6.73 4.86 -10.28
N ASN A 49 7.40 4.59 -9.14
CA ASN A 49 7.08 5.27 -7.88
C ASN A 49 7.72 6.68 -7.80
N ARG A 50 8.09 7.27 -8.95
CA ARG A 50 8.49 8.67 -9.15
C ARG A 50 7.73 9.34 -10.30
N GLU A 51 6.67 8.70 -10.82
CA GLU A 51 5.97 9.15 -12.02
C GLU A 51 4.52 9.59 -11.72
N TRP A 52 4.05 9.52 -10.48
CA TRP A 52 2.62 9.72 -10.18
C TRP A 52 2.12 11.15 -10.38
N ASN A 53 3.00 12.14 -10.30
CA ASN A 53 2.64 13.53 -10.53
C ASN A 53 2.34 13.84 -12.01
N GLU A 54 3.21 13.36 -12.91
CA GLU A 54 3.15 13.63 -14.35
C GLU A 54 3.45 12.36 -15.17
N PRO A 55 2.61 11.32 -15.08
CA PRO A 55 2.84 10.09 -15.83
C PRO A 55 2.56 10.32 -17.32
N SER A 56 3.23 9.57 -18.19
CA SER A 56 3.09 9.71 -19.66
C SER A 56 2.95 8.35 -20.34
N LEU A 57 2.31 8.33 -21.52
CA LEU A 57 2.17 7.11 -22.32
C LEU A 57 3.51 6.56 -22.84
N GLU A 58 4.50 7.45 -23.02
CA GLU A 58 5.81 7.11 -23.57
C GLU A 58 6.75 6.54 -22.52
N LYS A 59 6.68 7.00 -21.26
CA LYS A 59 7.65 6.64 -20.21
C LYS A 59 7.07 5.72 -19.13
N SER A 60 5.81 5.96 -18.78
CA SER A 60 5.14 5.34 -17.64
C SER A 60 3.66 5.01 -17.93
N PRO A 61 3.37 4.29 -19.04
CA PRO A 61 1.99 4.06 -19.49
C PRO A 61 1.12 3.34 -18.46
N GLU A 62 1.69 2.46 -17.65
CA GLU A 62 1.00 1.74 -16.58
C GLU A 62 0.50 2.71 -15.50
N VAL A 63 1.38 3.59 -15.02
CA VAL A 63 1.01 4.65 -14.06
C VAL A 63 -0.02 5.60 -14.69
N TYR A 64 0.17 5.97 -15.96
CA TYR A 64 -0.74 6.84 -16.69
C TYR A 64 -2.16 6.26 -16.76
N HIS A 65 -2.30 5.01 -17.19
CA HIS A 65 -3.60 4.37 -17.32
C HIS A 65 -4.27 4.16 -15.95
N ILE A 66 -3.51 3.76 -14.94
CA ILE A 66 -4.05 3.53 -13.59
C ILE A 66 -4.51 4.85 -12.96
N ARG A 67 -3.70 5.91 -13.01
CA ARG A 67 -4.10 7.23 -12.50
C ARG A 67 -5.35 7.75 -13.20
N ASN A 68 -5.44 7.56 -14.51
CA ASN A 68 -6.62 7.98 -15.28
C ASN A 68 -7.90 7.19 -14.93
N ILE A 69 -7.78 5.92 -14.55
CA ILE A 69 -8.92 5.17 -14.01
C ILE A 69 -9.29 5.68 -12.62
N MET A 70 -8.31 5.87 -11.73
CA MET A 70 -8.53 6.46 -10.40
C MET A 70 -9.24 7.81 -10.48
N ASP A 71 -8.84 8.66 -11.43
CA ASP A 71 -9.47 9.96 -11.70
C ASP A 71 -10.95 9.85 -12.10
N LYS A 72 -11.33 8.76 -12.78
CA LYS A 72 -12.70 8.52 -13.23
C LYS A 72 -13.57 7.92 -12.14
N VAL A 73 -13.02 7.03 -11.31
CA VAL A 73 -13.81 6.23 -10.35
C VAL A 73 -13.74 6.79 -8.92
N GLY A 74 -12.78 7.68 -8.63
CA GLY A 74 -12.49 8.14 -7.28
C GLY A 74 -11.66 7.13 -6.47
N VAL A 75 -11.07 7.60 -5.37
CA VAL A 75 -10.27 6.75 -4.47
C VAL A 75 -10.60 7.12 -3.02
N ASP A 76 -11.19 6.19 -2.28
CA ASP A 76 -11.47 6.34 -0.84
C ASP A 76 -10.32 5.78 0.03
N MET A 77 -9.56 4.82 -0.52
CA MET A 77 -8.39 4.22 0.11
C MET A 77 -7.40 3.69 -0.93
N CYS A 78 -6.10 3.82 -0.66
CA CYS A 78 -5.03 3.23 -1.48
C CYS A 78 -3.96 2.55 -0.62
N LEU A 79 -3.57 1.33 -0.99
CA LEU A 79 -2.42 0.63 -0.41
C LEU A 79 -1.44 0.31 -1.52
N ASP A 80 -0.28 0.96 -1.48
CA ASP A 80 0.83 0.77 -2.42
C ASP A 80 1.83 -0.24 -1.81
N ILE A 81 1.89 -1.46 -2.36
CA ILE A 81 2.59 -2.60 -1.73
C ILE A 81 3.99 -2.78 -2.30
N HIS A 82 5.00 -2.74 -1.43
CA HIS A 82 6.43 -2.77 -1.76
C HIS A 82 7.18 -3.78 -0.87
N GLY A 83 8.47 -3.93 -1.17
CA GLY A 83 9.42 -4.60 -0.30
C GLY A 83 10.66 -3.73 -0.07
N ASP A 84 11.18 -3.77 1.15
CA ASP A 84 12.35 -2.99 1.57
C ASP A 84 13.57 -3.90 1.75
N GLU A 85 14.69 -3.51 1.14
CA GLU A 85 15.93 -4.28 1.11
C GLU A 85 16.73 -4.18 2.43
N GLU A 86 16.50 -3.14 3.23
CA GLU A 86 17.33 -2.76 4.37
C GLU A 86 16.71 -3.15 5.71
N LEU A 87 15.47 -2.73 5.97
CA LEU A 87 14.77 -2.87 7.22
C LEU A 87 14.14 -4.26 7.34
N PRO A 88 14.46 -5.04 8.39
CA PRO A 88 13.90 -6.37 8.60
C PRO A 88 12.56 -6.30 9.36
N TYR A 89 11.61 -5.51 8.88
CA TYR A 89 10.29 -5.33 9.50
C TYR A 89 9.22 -5.07 8.43
N ASN A 90 7.97 -5.46 8.71
CA ASN A 90 6.84 -4.92 7.96
C ASN A 90 6.46 -3.56 8.57
N PHE A 91 6.29 -2.54 7.73
CA PHE A 91 5.93 -1.20 8.17
C PHE A 91 5.13 -0.44 7.13
N ILE A 92 4.71 0.78 7.47
CA ILE A 92 4.08 1.70 6.54
C ILE A 92 4.80 3.04 6.48
N SER A 93 4.74 3.69 5.31
CA SER A 93 5.02 5.12 5.16
C SER A 93 3.71 5.88 4.99
N ARG A 94 3.43 6.74 5.98
CA ARG A 94 2.25 7.61 6.10
C ARG A 94 2.35 8.86 5.25
N ASN A 95 1.27 9.63 5.14
CA ASN A 95 1.19 10.83 4.31
C ASN A 95 1.30 12.15 5.07
N GLU A 96 1.84 12.16 6.29
CA GLU A 96 1.91 13.36 7.13
C GLU A 96 2.63 14.56 6.49
N GLY A 97 3.47 14.32 5.49
CA GLY A 97 4.16 15.36 4.73
C GLY A 97 3.38 15.96 3.56
N ILE A 98 2.20 15.46 3.20
CA ILE A 98 1.46 16.04 2.05
C ILE A 98 0.92 17.44 2.39
N PRO A 99 0.80 18.37 1.41
CA PRO A 99 0.31 19.72 1.68
C PRO A 99 -1.10 19.81 2.28
N LYS A 100 -2.01 18.89 1.90
CA LYS A 100 -3.40 18.85 2.40
C LYS A 100 -3.58 17.84 3.53
N TYR A 101 -2.54 17.57 4.32
CA TYR A 101 -2.68 16.65 5.44
C TYR A 101 -3.58 17.28 6.52
N THR A 102 -4.65 16.57 6.91
CA THR A 102 -5.66 17.06 7.86
C THR A 102 -5.76 16.15 9.08
N LYS A 103 -6.42 16.64 10.14
CA LYS A 103 -6.72 15.81 11.31
C LYS A 103 -7.54 14.56 10.97
N ARG A 104 -8.46 14.68 10.00
CA ARG A 104 -9.23 13.54 9.45
C ARG A 104 -8.31 12.45 8.91
N LEU A 105 -7.33 12.81 8.06
CA LEU A 105 -6.38 11.84 7.51
C LEU A 105 -5.48 11.24 8.60
N GLU A 106 -5.05 12.05 9.57
CA GLU A 106 -4.30 11.54 10.72
C GLU A 106 -5.07 10.49 11.52
N ASP A 107 -6.35 10.76 11.80
CA ASP A 107 -7.22 9.87 12.56
C ASP A 107 -7.53 8.59 11.78
N LEU A 108 -7.73 8.67 10.46
CA LEU A 108 -7.91 7.50 9.59
C LEU A 108 -6.67 6.62 9.54
N GLU A 109 -5.50 7.22 9.34
CA GLU A 109 -4.23 6.49 9.35
C GLU A 109 -4.01 5.81 10.71
N GLN A 110 -4.27 6.52 11.81
CA GLN A 110 -4.10 5.97 13.15
C GLN A 110 -5.07 4.83 13.43
N ALA A 111 -6.36 4.98 13.08
CA ALA A 111 -7.36 3.93 13.24
C ALA A 111 -6.99 2.66 12.46
N PHE A 112 -6.49 2.83 11.22
CA PHE A 112 -6.02 1.72 10.40
C PHE A 112 -4.79 1.02 11.00
N ILE A 113 -3.80 1.79 11.46
CA ILE A 113 -2.58 1.27 12.13
C ILE A 113 -2.97 0.48 13.39
N ASP A 114 -3.79 1.06 14.25
CA ASP A 114 -4.21 0.44 15.51
C ASP A 114 -4.97 -0.86 15.25
N SER A 115 -5.81 -0.88 14.22
CA SER A 115 -6.47 -2.12 13.78
C SER A 115 -5.46 -3.16 13.31
N TRP A 116 -4.51 -2.77 12.46
CA TRP A 116 -3.59 -3.73 11.86
C TRP A 116 -2.64 -4.34 12.90
N LEU A 117 -2.21 -3.54 13.88
CA LEU A 117 -1.43 -4.00 15.04
C LEU A 117 -2.18 -5.06 15.86
N ARG A 118 -3.52 -4.96 15.98
CA ARG A 118 -4.33 -5.96 16.71
C ARG A 118 -4.47 -7.28 15.97
N VAL A 119 -4.50 -7.26 14.63
CA VAL A 119 -4.88 -8.41 13.80
C VAL A 119 -3.70 -9.10 13.12
N SER A 120 -2.52 -8.47 13.11
CA SER A 120 -1.32 -9.01 12.48
C SER A 120 -0.10 -8.86 13.39
N PRO A 121 0.41 -9.93 14.00
CA PRO A 121 1.63 -9.87 14.80
C PRO A 121 2.89 -9.62 13.95
N ASP A 122 2.79 -9.81 12.63
CA ASP A 122 3.84 -9.45 11.68
C ASP A 122 3.93 -7.95 11.40
N PHE A 123 2.87 -7.18 11.72
CA PHE A 123 2.86 -5.73 11.56
C PHE A 123 3.43 -5.05 12.80
N GLN A 124 4.20 -3.98 12.61
CA GLN A 124 4.61 -3.10 13.68
C GLN A 124 4.51 -1.64 13.25
N TYR A 125 4.51 -0.75 14.25
CA TYR A 125 4.56 0.68 14.04
C TYR A 125 5.55 1.28 15.04
N GLY A 126 6.59 1.94 14.53
CA GLY A 126 7.69 2.52 15.32
C GLY A 126 9.03 2.45 14.60
N ILE A 127 9.24 1.42 13.78
CA ILE A 127 10.40 1.29 12.89
C ILE A 127 9.93 1.45 11.44
N GLY A 128 10.62 2.28 10.67
CA GLY A 128 10.28 2.56 9.28
C GLY A 128 11.06 3.77 8.77
N TYR A 129 10.64 4.32 7.64
CA TYR A 129 11.25 5.54 7.11
C TYR A 129 11.02 6.75 8.01
N PRO A 130 11.95 7.72 8.03
CA PRO A 130 11.72 9.00 8.69
C PRO A 130 10.46 9.68 8.16
N LYS A 131 9.72 10.30 9.07
CA LYS A 131 8.53 11.07 8.72
C LYS A 131 8.92 12.29 7.89
N SER A 132 8.14 12.56 6.85
CA SER A 132 8.31 13.80 6.08
C SER A 132 7.82 14.99 6.89
N GLU A 133 8.51 16.13 6.80
CA GLU A 133 8.01 17.38 7.38
C GLU A 133 6.68 17.80 6.73
N PRO A 134 5.80 18.52 7.45
CA PRO A 134 4.54 19.00 6.91
C PRO A 134 4.72 19.78 5.59
N GLY A 135 3.98 19.37 4.55
CA GLY A 135 4.03 19.98 3.21
C GLY A 135 5.32 19.69 2.41
N LYS A 136 6.19 18.79 2.87
CA LYS A 136 7.47 18.44 2.22
C LYS A 136 7.50 17.03 1.62
N ALA A 137 6.37 16.33 1.56
CA ALA A 137 6.30 15.03 0.90
C ALA A 137 6.69 15.13 -0.58
N ASN A 138 7.40 14.11 -1.07
CA ASN A 138 7.67 13.98 -2.50
C ASN A 138 6.39 13.56 -3.23
N MET A 139 5.80 14.51 -3.95
CA MET A 139 4.53 14.34 -4.67
C MET A 139 4.61 13.43 -5.90
N THR A 140 5.81 12.93 -6.25
CA THR A 140 5.96 11.94 -7.33
C THR A 140 5.79 10.49 -6.86
N VAL A 141 5.73 10.27 -5.55
CA VAL A 141 5.47 8.96 -4.91
C VAL A 141 3.98 8.69 -4.87
N CYS A 142 3.59 7.44 -5.20
CA CYS A 142 2.22 6.95 -5.28
C CYS A 142 1.35 7.37 -4.10
N SER A 143 1.68 6.88 -2.90
CA SER A 143 0.83 7.08 -1.72
C SER A 143 0.62 8.56 -1.40
N LYS A 144 1.69 9.35 -1.49
CA LYS A 144 1.69 10.80 -1.25
C LYS A 144 0.83 11.53 -2.29
N HIS A 145 1.03 11.21 -3.57
CA HIS A 145 0.26 11.79 -4.67
C HIS A 145 -1.24 11.52 -4.52
N LEU A 146 -1.61 10.25 -4.28
CA LEU A 146 -3.00 9.84 -4.19
C LEU A 146 -3.69 10.38 -2.93
N GLY A 147 -3.01 10.41 -1.78
CA GLY A 147 -3.53 11.01 -0.55
C GLY A 147 -3.84 12.50 -0.75
N GLN A 148 -2.95 13.25 -1.38
CA GLN A 148 -3.15 14.67 -1.70
C GLN A 148 -4.27 14.89 -2.72
N ARG A 149 -4.35 14.04 -3.74
CA ARG A 149 -5.24 14.20 -4.88
C ARG A 149 -6.68 13.89 -4.53
N PHE A 150 -6.90 12.86 -3.71
CA PHE A 150 -8.24 12.34 -3.39
C PHE A 150 -8.68 12.59 -1.95
N ASP A 151 -7.84 13.20 -1.10
CA ASP A 151 -8.11 13.36 0.35
C ASP A 151 -8.51 12.03 1.00
N CYS A 152 -7.71 10.99 0.74
CA CYS A 152 -8.02 9.61 1.10
C CYS A 152 -6.93 8.97 1.98
N LEU A 153 -7.32 7.89 2.69
CA LEU A 153 -6.37 7.03 3.40
C LEU A 153 -5.47 6.35 2.37
N SER A 154 -4.21 6.77 2.29
CA SER A 154 -3.27 6.27 1.28
C SER A 154 -1.93 5.94 1.91
N LEU A 155 -1.48 4.69 1.83
CA LEU A 155 -0.28 4.24 2.54
C LEU A 155 0.63 3.46 1.60
N THR A 156 1.94 3.61 1.78
CA THR A 156 2.91 2.64 1.25
C THR A 156 3.13 1.58 2.32
N VAL A 157 2.99 0.31 1.95
CA VAL A 157 3.24 -0.86 2.81
C VAL A 157 4.55 -1.47 2.36
N GLU A 158 5.49 -1.65 3.29
CA GLU A 158 6.80 -2.23 3.05
C GLU A 158 6.92 -3.57 3.77
N MET A 159 7.37 -4.60 3.05
CA MET A 159 7.69 -5.91 3.60
C MET A 159 9.19 -6.21 3.47
N PRO A 160 9.83 -6.89 4.42
CA PRO A 160 11.27 -7.05 4.38
C PRO A 160 11.70 -8.09 3.33
N PHE A 161 12.74 -7.80 2.54
CA PHE A 161 13.46 -8.84 1.77
C PHE A 161 14.23 -9.80 2.67
N LYS A 162 14.60 -9.35 3.87
CA LYS A 162 15.31 -10.15 4.89
C LYS A 162 14.33 -11.08 5.61
N ASP A 163 13.88 -10.65 6.78
CA ASP A 163 12.93 -11.34 7.63
C ASP A 163 12.25 -10.28 8.51
N ASN A 164 11.19 -10.65 9.23
CA ASN A 164 10.66 -9.86 10.32
C ASN A 164 11.46 -10.16 11.60
N SER A 165 12.28 -9.22 12.06
CA SER A 165 13.16 -9.41 13.22
C SER A 165 12.41 -9.57 14.55
N THR A 166 11.13 -9.19 14.64
CA THR A 166 10.32 -9.48 15.84
C THR A 166 9.84 -10.92 15.90
N MET A 167 9.77 -11.59 14.74
CA MET A 167 9.29 -12.96 14.58
C MET A 167 10.10 -13.68 13.49
N PRO A 168 11.40 -13.96 13.75
CA PRO A 168 12.28 -14.51 12.73
C PRO A 168 11.94 -15.97 12.41
N ASN A 169 12.08 -16.33 11.14
CA ASN A 169 12.06 -17.70 10.66
C ASN A 169 13.44 -18.06 10.08
N PRO A 170 14.29 -18.81 10.79
CA PRO A 170 15.65 -19.08 10.36
C PRO A 170 15.76 -19.94 9.09
N GLN A 171 14.69 -20.63 8.69
CA GLN A 171 14.70 -21.50 7.52
C GLN A 171 14.34 -20.75 6.23
N TYR A 172 13.39 -19.81 6.32
CA TYR A 172 12.78 -19.20 5.14
C TYR A 172 12.77 -17.66 5.17
N GLY A 173 13.07 -17.03 6.31
CA GLY A 173 12.97 -15.58 6.48
C GLY A 173 11.55 -15.05 6.28
N TRP A 174 11.45 -13.90 5.62
CA TRP A 174 10.18 -13.45 5.04
C TRP A 174 9.91 -14.25 3.75
N SER A 175 8.67 -14.71 3.58
CA SER A 175 8.34 -15.67 2.52
C SER A 175 7.06 -15.32 1.77
N PRO A 176 6.79 -15.98 0.62
CA PRO A 176 5.51 -15.86 -0.08
C PRO A 176 4.31 -16.20 0.82
N GLU A 177 4.42 -17.23 1.66
CA GLU A 177 3.36 -17.64 2.59
C GLU A 177 3.09 -16.55 3.63
N ARG A 178 4.14 -15.97 4.22
CA ARG A 178 3.98 -14.87 5.17
C ARG A 178 3.41 -13.63 4.51
N SER A 179 3.88 -13.27 3.31
CA SER A 179 3.27 -12.21 2.49
C SER A 179 1.80 -12.48 2.20
N MET A 180 1.43 -13.74 1.93
CA MET A 180 0.03 -14.12 1.74
C MET A 180 -0.79 -13.94 3.01
N HIS A 181 -0.29 -14.35 4.18
CA HIS A 181 -0.97 -14.15 5.47
C HIS A 181 -1.08 -12.67 5.84
N PHE A 182 -0.02 -11.90 5.64
CA PHE A 182 0.01 -10.46 5.84
C PHE A 182 -1.02 -9.76 4.96
N GLY A 183 -1.05 -10.07 3.66
CA GLY A 183 -2.07 -9.54 2.75
C GLY A 183 -3.50 -10.02 3.04
N LYS A 184 -3.70 -11.16 3.72
CA LYS A 184 -5.04 -11.55 4.22
C LYS A 184 -5.44 -10.68 5.41
N SER A 185 -4.50 -10.42 6.32
CA SER A 185 -4.76 -9.72 7.58
C SER A 185 -5.30 -8.30 7.36
N VAL A 186 -4.84 -7.63 6.30
CA VAL A 186 -5.21 -6.24 5.98
C VAL A 186 -6.72 -6.05 5.80
N LEU A 187 -7.45 -7.07 5.34
CA LEU A 187 -8.90 -6.99 5.14
C LEU A 187 -9.65 -6.74 6.46
N ASN A 188 -9.14 -7.22 7.60
CA ASN A 188 -9.74 -6.88 8.89
C ASN A 188 -9.62 -5.37 9.17
N SER A 189 -8.46 -4.80 8.88
CA SER A 189 -8.22 -3.37 9.10
C SER A 189 -8.94 -2.47 8.11
N VAL A 190 -9.13 -2.92 6.86
CA VAL A 190 -10.02 -2.25 5.92
C VAL A 190 -11.45 -2.27 6.46
N LEU A 191 -11.94 -3.41 6.98
CA LEU A 191 -13.29 -3.49 7.53
C LEU A 191 -13.50 -2.57 8.73
N ASP A 192 -12.49 -2.41 9.59
CA ASP A 192 -12.55 -1.52 10.76
C ASP A 192 -12.68 -0.04 10.38
N VAL A 193 -12.16 0.37 9.22
CA VAL A 193 -12.15 1.79 8.81
C VAL A 193 -13.06 2.12 7.63
N VAL A 194 -13.65 1.13 6.96
CA VAL A 194 -14.40 1.33 5.70
C VAL A 194 -15.52 2.34 5.83
N ASP A 195 -16.21 2.39 6.97
CA ASP A 195 -17.32 3.32 7.22
C ASP A 195 -16.83 4.74 7.58
N LEU A 196 -15.52 4.92 7.78
CA LEU A 196 -14.88 6.20 8.11
C LEU A 196 -14.20 6.85 6.91
N LEU A 197 -14.01 6.13 5.80
CA LEU A 197 -13.20 6.58 4.66
C LEU A 197 -13.73 7.82 3.93
N ARG A 198 -14.99 8.21 4.16
CA ARG A 198 -15.65 9.36 3.54
C ARG A 198 -15.92 10.45 4.55
#